data_AF-A0A934Q3G0-F1
#
_entry.id   AF-A0A934Q3G0-F1
#
_cell.length_a   1.000
_cell.length_b   1.000
_cell.length_c   1.000
_cell.angle_alpha   90.00
_cell.angle_beta   90.00
_cell.angle_gamma   90.00
#
_symmetry.space_group_name_H-M   'P 1'
#
loop_
_entity.id
_entity.type
_entity.pdbx_description
1 polymer ?
#
loop_
_entity_poly.entity_id
_entity_poly.type
_entity_poly.pdbx_seq_one_letter_code
_entity_poly.pdbx_strand_id
1 'polypeptide(L)'
;MNLPLGLLAAWRVARLPRPARSALRDAPTDPAGVLLFAACATSALLWVSLTGHRFPVVSTTSAALAAGALVCGVALARQQRRHPFPFLPLDVLRLPGVGWICVSVIGFSGTMFALVFLLPIYLQVGQQSSASAAGLQLLPLTLGMVTGSTLNARFSARTQRSGVLPPFGLGAASLALLALAVMPDSHTSIAIASAVCGMGFGTVMPSAQIGTQMLAGRERLGAAAALLSLTRSTGASLGTAMFGGLAFTLLNVQAAGGEGAQVSLDHLDPARVSHAFHLTFGAVAVFAALGALAATRAPRMDLAQRVGR
;
A
#
# COMPACT_ATOMS: atom_id res chain seq x y z
N MET A 1 -7.72 -5.29 -16.93
CA MET A 1 -9.16 -4.97 -17.04
C MET A 1 -9.84 -6.06 -17.85
N ASN A 2 -11.01 -6.54 -17.44
CA ASN A 2 -11.83 -7.42 -18.28
C ASN A 2 -12.44 -6.60 -19.43
N LEU A 3 -11.99 -6.85 -20.67
CA LEU A 3 -12.48 -6.18 -21.88
C LEU A 3 -14.03 -6.07 -21.96
N PRO A 4 -14.81 -7.14 -21.70
CA PRO A 4 -16.28 -7.05 -21.80
C PRO A 4 -16.90 -6.09 -20.78
N LEU A 5 -16.34 -6.03 -19.56
CA LEU A 5 -16.75 -5.07 -18.53
C LEU A 5 -16.36 -3.63 -18.90
N GLY A 6 -15.20 -3.44 -19.55
CA GLY A 6 -14.76 -2.13 -20.05
C GLY A 6 -15.71 -1.55 -21.11
N LEU A 7 -16.15 -2.39 -22.05
CA LEU A 7 -17.13 -2.02 -23.08
C LEU A 7 -18.50 -1.68 -22.48
N LEU A 8 -18.99 -2.48 -21.54
CA LEU A 8 -20.24 -2.22 -20.82
C LEU A 8 -20.20 -0.91 -20.04
N ALA A 9 -19.08 -0.62 -19.37
CA ALA A 9 -18.88 0.64 -18.66
C ALA A 9 -18.87 1.83 -19.63
N ALA A 10 -18.14 1.73 -20.74
CA ALA A 10 -18.09 2.77 -21.77
C ALA A 10 -19.47 3.07 -22.38
N TRP A 11 -20.24 2.02 -22.71
CA TRP A 11 -21.61 2.16 -23.21
C TRP A 11 -22.53 2.85 -22.20
N ARG A 12 -22.41 2.50 -20.91
CA ARG A 12 -23.25 3.08 -19.86
C ARG A 12 -22.88 4.53 -19.55
N VAL A 13 -21.59 4.86 -19.58
CA VAL A 13 -21.09 6.25 -19.45
C VAL A 13 -21.54 7.11 -20.63
N ALA A 14 -21.59 6.58 -21.85
CA ALA A 14 -22.10 7.30 -23.02
C ALA A 14 -23.59 7.67 -22.91
N ARG A 15 -24.36 6.98 -22.05
CA ARG A 15 -25.79 7.23 -21.82
C ARG A 15 -26.09 8.14 -20.62
N LEU A 16 -25.10 8.51 -19.82
CA LEU A 16 -25.30 9.39 -18.67
C LEU A 16 -25.36 10.86 -19.12
N PRO A 17 -26.21 11.69 -18.49
CA PRO A 17 -26.21 13.13 -18.70
C PRO A 17 -24.81 13.68 -18.48
N ARG A 18 -24.30 14.49 -19.41
CA ARG A 18 -22.98 15.10 -19.29
C ARG A 18 -22.96 15.95 -18.00
N PRO A 19 -22.10 15.64 -17.01
CA PRO A 19 -21.92 16.53 -15.87
C PRO A 19 -21.46 17.90 -16.38
N ALA A 20 -21.81 18.97 -15.65
CA ALA A 20 -21.38 20.33 -15.98
C ALA A 20 -19.87 20.39 -16.29
N ARG A 21 -19.50 21.11 -17.36
CA ARG A 21 -18.10 21.25 -17.80
C ARG A 21 -17.26 21.80 -16.64
N SER A 22 -16.27 21.05 -16.17
CA SER A 22 -15.23 21.58 -15.30
C SER A 22 -14.04 22.02 -16.15
N ALA A 23 -13.41 23.13 -15.80
CA ALA A 23 -12.24 23.68 -16.51
C ALA A 23 -11.04 22.70 -16.59
N LEU A 24 -11.03 21.67 -15.75
CA LEU A 24 -10.02 20.60 -15.75
C LEU A 24 -10.21 19.58 -16.88
N ARG A 25 -11.40 19.47 -17.49
CA ARG A 25 -11.66 18.50 -18.56
C ARG A 25 -11.09 18.95 -19.91
N ASP A 26 -10.90 20.24 -20.10
CA ASP A 26 -10.31 20.86 -21.29
C ASP A 26 -8.82 21.19 -21.10
N ALA A 27 -8.23 20.78 -19.96
CA ALA A 27 -6.82 20.95 -19.69
C ALA A 27 -5.95 20.08 -20.63
N PRO A 28 -4.90 20.64 -21.26
CA PRO A 28 -3.96 19.85 -22.04
C PRO A 28 -3.38 18.71 -21.19
N THR A 29 -3.39 17.50 -21.74
CA THR A 29 -2.75 16.35 -21.12
C THR A 29 -1.24 16.58 -21.02
N ASP A 30 -0.61 16.14 -19.93
CA ASP A 30 0.85 16.20 -19.72
C ASP A 30 1.48 14.80 -19.98
N PRO A 31 1.59 14.35 -21.24
CA PRO A 31 2.13 13.02 -21.56
C PRO A 31 3.60 12.89 -21.15
N ALA A 32 4.36 14.00 -21.20
CA ALA A 32 5.75 14.05 -20.76
C ALA A 32 5.86 13.80 -19.25
N GLY A 33 5.02 14.44 -18.43
CA GLY A 33 4.96 14.18 -17.00
C GLY A 33 4.54 12.75 -16.65
N VAL A 34 3.60 12.17 -17.39
CA VAL A 34 3.19 10.77 -17.22
C VAL A 34 4.35 9.81 -17.53
N LEU A 35 5.06 10.01 -18.65
CA LEU A 35 6.22 9.20 -19.03
C LEU A 35 7.37 9.33 -18.03
N LEU A 36 7.71 10.55 -17.62
CA LEU A 36 8.74 10.81 -16.61
C LEU A 36 8.40 10.18 -15.26
N PHE A 37 7.14 10.25 -14.85
CA PHE A 37 6.68 9.62 -13.63
C PHE A 37 6.71 8.09 -13.71
N ALA A 38 6.25 7.50 -14.81
CA ALA A 38 6.34 6.06 -15.03
C ALA A 38 7.80 5.60 -15.02
N ALA A 39 8.69 6.29 -15.73
CA ALA A 39 10.12 5.97 -15.75
C ALA A 39 10.77 6.12 -14.36
N CYS A 40 10.46 7.20 -13.63
CA CYS A 40 10.95 7.42 -12.27
C CYS A 40 10.46 6.33 -11.31
N ALA A 41 9.16 6.05 -11.30
CA ALA A 41 8.56 5.04 -10.44
C ALA A 41 9.12 3.67 -10.78
N THR A 42 9.09 3.24 -12.05
CA THR A 42 9.63 1.94 -12.46
C THR A 42 11.11 1.82 -12.12
N SER A 43 11.94 2.83 -12.35
CA SER A 43 13.37 2.78 -12.02
C SER A 43 13.61 2.69 -10.50
N ALA A 44 12.89 3.49 -9.71
CA ALA A 44 12.98 3.45 -8.24
C ALA A 44 12.49 2.10 -7.69
N LEU A 45 11.39 1.58 -8.24
CA LEU A 45 10.83 0.28 -7.87
C LEU A 45 11.76 -0.88 -8.22
N LEU A 46 12.32 -0.89 -9.43
CA LEU A 46 13.28 -1.90 -9.85
C LEU A 46 14.55 -1.82 -9.00
N TRP A 47 15.04 -0.61 -8.71
CA TRP A 47 16.17 -0.44 -7.81
C TRP A 47 15.86 -1.06 -6.44
N VAL A 48 14.80 -0.61 -5.79
CA VAL A 48 14.42 -1.04 -4.45
C VAL A 48 14.10 -2.54 -4.38
N SER A 49 13.47 -3.11 -5.41
CA SER A 49 13.09 -4.52 -5.46
C SER A 49 14.24 -5.46 -5.81
N LEU A 50 15.16 -5.06 -6.70
CA LEU A 50 16.23 -5.93 -7.21
C LEU A 50 17.56 -5.75 -6.48
N THR A 51 17.76 -4.62 -5.82
CA THR A 51 18.97 -4.34 -5.04
C THR A 51 19.09 -5.34 -3.90
N GLY A 52 20.28 -5.90 -3.71
CA GLY A 52 20.56 -6.92 -2.71
C GLY A 52 20.15 -8.34 -3.13
N HIS A 53 19.36 -8.51 -4.20
CA HIS A 53 18.92 -9.81 -4.69
C HIS A 53 19.56 -10.19 -6.03
N ARG A 54 19.40 -9.35 -7.05
CA ARG A 54 19.95 -9.60 -8.39
C ARG A 54 21.31 -8.94 -8.60
N PHE A 55 21.58 -7.88 -7.86
CA PHE A 55 22.86 -7.18 -7.88
C PHE A 55 23.17 -6.61 -6.49
N PRO A 56 24.47 -6.53 -6.12
CA PRO A 56 24.87 -5.94 -4.84
C PRO A 56 24.40 -4.50 -4.68
N VAL A 57 24.20 -4.07 -3.43
CA VAL A 57 23.87 -2.68 -3.10
C VAL A 57 24.88 -1.70 -3.71
N VAL A 58 26.16 -2.05 -3.64
CA VAL A 58 27.27 -1.33 -4.28
C VAL A 58 27.59 -2.00 -5.62
N SER A 59 26.87 -1.61 -6.68
CA SER A 59 27.07 -2.11 -8.05
C SER A 59 26.79 -1.01 -9.06
N THR A 60 27.42 -1.08 -10.24
CA THR A 60 27.17 -0.14 -11.35
C THR A 60 25.70 -0.16 -11.79
N THR A 61 25.04 -1.32 -11.76
CA THR A 61 23.60 -1.46 -12.05
C THR A 61 22.73 -0.78 -11.00
N SER A 62 23.09 -0.93 -9.71
CA SER A 62 22.44 -0.25 -8.59
C SER A 62 22.56 1.26 -8.72
N ALA A 63 23.77 1.75 -9.01
CA ALA A 63 24.05 3.17 -9.22
C ALA A 63 23.30 3.73 -10.44
N ALA A 64 23.24 2.98 -11.55
CA ALA A 64 22.53 3.40 -12.76
C ALA A 64 21.01 3.53 -12.54
N LEU A 65 20.40 2.58 -11.83
CA LEU A 65 18.97 2.62 -11.51
C LEU A 65 18.64 3.73 -10.50
N ALA A 66 19.48 3.90 -9.47
CA ALA A 66 19.34 4.99 -8.50
C ALA A 66 19.51 6.37 -9.17
N ALA A 67 20.54 6.53 -10.02
CA ALA A 67 20.77 7.74 -10.79
C ALA A 67 19.64 7.99 -11.80
N GLY A 68 19.15 6.95 -12.49
CA GLY A 68 18.01 7.05 -13.41
C GLY A 68 16.73 7.50 -12.71
N ALA A 69 16.43 6.94 -11.54
CA ALA A 69 15.32 7.38 -10.69
C ALA A 69 15.51 8.84 -10.25
N LEU A 70 16.71 9.23 -9.82
CA LEU A 70 17.01 10.60 -9.39
C LEU A 70 16.87 11.60 -10.55
N VAL A 71 17.43 11.30 -11.72
CA VAL A 71 17.36 12.16 -12.92
C VAL A 71 15.91 12.29 -13.39
N CYS A 72 15.18 11.18 -13.49
CA CYS A 72 13.75 11.21 -13.86
C CYS A 72 12.93 11.97 -12.81
N GLY A 73 13.24 11.82 -11.52
CA GLY A 73 12.59 12.55 -10.44
C GLY A 73 12.84 14.06 -10.48
N VAL A 74 14.08 14.48 -10.75
CA VAL A 74 14.43 15.90 -10.92
C VAL A 74 13.79 16.47 -12.19
N ALA A 75 13.82 15.73 -13.29
CA ALA A 75 13.18 16.13 -14.54
C ALA A 75 11.65 16.24 -14.36
N LEU A 76 11.03 15.29 -13.66
CA LEU A 76 9.63 15.34 -13.28
C LEU A 76 9.34 16.56 -12.40
N ALA A 77 10.13 16.82 -11.36
CA ALA A 77 9.93 17.99 -10.48
C ALA A 77 10.04 19.32 -11.26
N ARG A 78 10.95 19.41 -12.22
CA ARG A 78 11.07 20.58 -13.12
C ARG A 78 9.88 20.70 -14.07
N GLN A 79 9.44 19.60 -14.69
CA GLN A 79 8.27 19.56 -15.57
C GLN A 79 7.00 19.96 -14.82
N GLN A 80 6.77 19.40 -13.63
CA GLN A 80 5.62 19.68 -12.78
C GLN A 80 5.58 21.14 -12.31
N ARG A 81 6.74 21.77 -12.12
CA ARG A 81 6.82 23.21 -11.77
C ARG A 81 6.56 24.15 -12.95
N ARG A 82 6.78 23.70 -14.19
CA ARG A 82 6.65 24.51 -15.40
C ARG A 82 5.30 24.31 -16.10
N HIS A 83 4.69 23.13 -15.98
CA HIS A 83 3.45 22.81 -16.68
C HIS A 83 2.25 23.47 -15.99
N PRO A 84 1.36 24.19 -16.72
CA PRO A 84 0.18 24.82 -16.14
C PRO A 84 -0.83 23.82 -15.53
N PHE A 85 -0.83 22.59 -16.04
CA PHE A 85 -1.68 21.49 -15.58
C PHE A 85 -0.82 20.26 -15.22
N PRO A 86 -0.19 20.26 -14.04
CA PRO A 86 0.71 19.19 -13.62
C PRO A 86 -0.01 17.84 -13.48
N PHE A 87 0.58 16.77 -14.02
CA PHE A 87 0.06 15.40 -13.81
C PHE A 87 0.03 15.00 -12.33
N LEU A 88 1.07 15.33 -11.54
CA LEU A 88 1.06 15.07 -10.11
C LEU A 88 0.22 16.13 -9.42
N PRO A 89 -0.80 15.74 -8.64
CA PRO A 89 -1.68 16.66 -7.97
C PRO A 89 -1.03 17.23 -6.70
N LEU A 90 0.10 17.93 -6.86
CA LEU A 90 0.90 18.49 -5.77
C LEU A 90 0.09 19.47 -4.93
N ASP A 91 -0.84 20.21 -5.53
CA ASP A 91 -1.71 21.11 -4.77
C ASP A 91 -2.84 20.38 -4.04
N VAL A 92 -3.12 19.10 -4.34
CA VAL A 92 -3.96 18.26 -3.47
C VAL A 92 -3.14 17.76 -2.29
N LEU A 93 -1.88 17.35 -2.53
CA LEU A 93 -0.98 16.89 -1.46
C LEU A 93 -0.66 17.99 -0.44
N ARG A 94 -0.58 19.24 -0.90
CA ARG A 94 -0.36 20.43 -0.03
C ARG A 94 -1.56 20.80 0.84
N LEU A 95 -2.74 20.22 0.59
CA LEU A 95 -3.92 20.53 1.41
C LEU A 95 -3.69 20.02 2.84
N PRO A 96 -4.03 20.82 3.85
CA PRO A 96 -3.88 20.42 5.24
C PRO A 96 -4.67 19.13 5.50
N GLY A 97 -3.98 18.11 6.02
CA GLY A 97 -4.57 16.80 6.31
C GLY A 97 -4.38 15.72 5.23
N VAL A 98 -4.25 16.08 3.94
CA VAL A 98 -4.02 15.08 2.88
C VAL A 98 -2.68 14.38 3.04
N GLY A 99 -1.63 15.09 3.48
CA GLY A 99 -0.34 14.49 3.80
C GLY A 99 -0.44 13.39 4.86
N TRP A 100 -1.20 13.62 5.94
CA TRP A 100 -1.42 12.62 6.99
C TRP A 100 -2.20 11.39 6.49
N ILE A 101 -3.21 11.60 5.65
CA ILE A 101 -3.92 10.51 4.98
C ILE A 101 -2.94 9.70 4.12
N CYS A 102 -2.06 10.37 3.38
CA CYS A 102 -1.08 9.69 2.53
C CYS A 102 -0.09 8.87 3.35
N VAL A 103 0.46 9.40 4.44
CA VAL A 103 1.37 8.65 5.33
C VAL A 103 0.66 7.43 5.95
N SER A 104 -0.62 7.56 6.34
CA SER A 104 -1.41 6.42 6.82
C SER A 104 -1.59 5.34 5.74
N VAL A 105 -1.85 5.74 4.49
CA VAL A 105 -1.95 4.82 3.35
C VAL A 105 -0.62 4.14 3.05
N ILE A 106 0.52 4.83 3.20
CA ILE A 106 1.86 4.22 3.09
C ILE A 106 2.05 3.16 4.18
N GLY A 107 1.75 3.50 5.43
CA GLY A 107 1.83 2.57 6.56
C GLY A 107 0.97 1.33 6.35
N PHE A 108 -0.28 1.51 5.94
CA PHE A 108 -1.20 0.43 5.58
C PHE A 108 -0.65 -0.44 4.44
N SER A 109 -0.36 0.16 3.28
CA SER A 109 -0.01 -0.59 2.08
C SER A 109 1.32 -1.32 2.22
N GLY A 110 2.31 -0.69 2.86
CA GLY A 110 3.58 -1.36 3.14
C GLY A 110 3.42 -2.54 4.11
N THR A 111 2.64 -2.37 5.18
CA THR A 111 2.33 -3.46 6.13
C THR A 111 1.57 -4.60 5.47
N MET A 112 0.53 -4.28 4.70
CA MET A 112 -0.30 -5.28 4.02
C MET A 112 0.52 -6.11 3.05
N PHE A 113 1.32 -5.46 2.19
CA PHE A 113 2.14 -6.18 1.21
C PHE A 113 3.26 -6.97 1.86
N ALA A 114 3.87 -6.45 2.93
CA ALA A 114 4.83 -7.21 3.73
C ALA A 114 4.18 -8.48 4.30
N LEU A 115 3.00 -8.36 4.92
CA LEU A 115 2.30 -9.51 5.52
C LEU A 115 1.88 -10.54 4.46
N VAL A 116 1.35 -10.11 3.32
CA VAL A 116 0.94 -11.02 2.23
C VAL A 116 2.13 -11.80 1.65
N PHE A 117 3.33 -11.22 1.68
CA PHE A 117 4.54 -11.90 1.21
C PHE A 117 5.18 -12.77 2.30
N LEU A 118 5.30 -12.26 3.52
CA LEU A 118 5.98 -12.92 4.63
C LEU A 118 5.18 -14.08 5.20
N LEU A 119 3.86 -13.94 5.32
CA LEU A 119 3.03 -14.93 5.99
C LEU A 119 3.05 -16.30 5.29
N PRO A 120 2.93 -16.42 3.96
CA PRO A 120 3.05 -17.71 3.27
C PRO A 120 4.43 -18.33 3.43
N ILE A 121 5.50 -17.52 3.37
CA ILE A 121 6.88 -18.00 3.55
C ILE A 121 7.06 -18.50 4.98
N TYR A 122 6.52 -17.78 5.97
CA TYR A 122 6.55 -18.18 7.35
C TYR A 122 5.88 -19.54 7.59
N LEU A 123 4.69 -19.72 7.01
CA LEU A 123 3.93 -20.96 7.15
C LEU A 123 4.61 -22.13 6.46
N GLN A 124 5.18 -21.91 5.29
CA GLN A 124 5.83 -22.98 4.51
C GLN A 124 7.20 -23.36 5.09
N VAL A 125 7.99 -22.38 5.54
CA VAL A 125 9.38 -22.59 5.98
C VAL A 125 9.47 -22.77 7.50
N GLY A 126 8.85 -21.87 8.26
CA GLY A 126 8.91 -21.88 9.72
C GLY A 126 8.04 -23.00 10.30
N GLN A 127 6.78 -23.09 9.85
CA GLN A 127 5.84 -24.12 10.31
C GLN A 127 5.80 -25.38 9.44
N GLN A 128 6.65 -25.50 8.40
CA GLN A 128 6.73 -26.68 7.53
C GLN A 128 5.36 -27.12 6.95
N SER A 129 4.45 -26.15 6.76
CA SER A 129 3.11 -26.40 6.22
C SER A 129 3.16 -26.51 4.70
N SER A 130 2.25 -27.29 4.11
CA SER A 130 2.10 -27.35 2.66
C SER A 130 1.65 -26.00 2.07
N ALA A 131 2.00 -25.73 0.80
CA ALA A 131 1.58 -24.52 0.10
C ALA A 131 0.05 -24.34 0.06
N SER A 132 -0.71 -25.45 -0.02
CA SER A 132 -2.17 -25.43 0.05
C SER A 132 -2.69 -25.00 1.43
N ALA A 133 -2.11 -25.53 2.51
CA ALA A 133 -2.47 -25.13 3.87
C ALA A 133 -2.10 -23.67 4.17
N ALA A 134 -0.94 -23.20 3.67
CA ALA A 134 -0.55 -21.80 3.78
C ALA A 134 -1.53 -20.86 3.04
N GLY A 135 -1.99 -21.25 1.84
CA GLY A 135 -3.02 -20.51 1.11
C GLY A 135 -4.36 -20.41 1.85
N LEU A 136 -4.81 -21.51 2.48
CA LEU A 136 -6.00 -21.53 3.32
C LEU A 136 -5.89 -20.57 4.53
N GLN A 137 -4.71 -20.44 5.11
CA GLN A 137 -4.45 -19.51 6.22
C GLN A 137 -4.41 -18.03 5.82
N LEU A 138 -4.41 -17.71 4.52
CA LEU A 138 -4.61 -16.34 4.04
C LEU A 138 -6.10 -15.96 3.92
N LEU A 139 -7.02 -16.93 4.01
CA LEU A 139 -8.46 -16.65 3.98
C LEU A 139 -8.92 -15.74 5.13
N PRO A 140 -8.52 -15.98 6.41
CA PRO A 140 -8.85 -15.07 7.50
C PRO A 140 -8.43 -13.62 7.24
N LEU A 141 -7.24 -13.41 6.65
CA LEU A 141 -6.76 -12.07 6.28
C LEU A 141 -7.69 -11.40 5.26
N THR A 142 -8.06 -12.13 4.22
CA THR A 142 -8.91 -11.60 3.14
C THR A 142 -10.33 -11.34 3.62
N LEU A 143 -10.91 -12.28 4.38
CA LEU A 143 -12.22 -12.13 5.02
C LEU A 143 -12.23 -10.96 5.98
N GLY A 144 -11.18 -10.82 6.81
CA GLY A 144 -10.97 -9.68 7.68
C GLY A 144 -10.99 -8.36 6.90
N MET A 145 -10.31 -8.30 5.76
CA MET A 145 -10.29 -7.09 4.94
C MET A 145 -11.67 -6.70 4.40
N VAL A 146 -12.46 -7.69 3.97
CA VAL A 146 -13.83 -7.48 3.52
C VAL A 146 -14.71 -7.00 4.67
N THR A 147 -14.62 -7.63 5.84
CA THR A 147 -15.42 -7.24 7.02
C THR A 147 -15.02 -5.84 7.50
N GLY A 148 -13.74 -5.54 7.61
CA GLY A 148 -13.23 -4.21 7.99
C GLY A 148 -13.68 -3.10 7.04
N SER A 149 -13.59 -3.33 5.73
CA SER A 149 -14.07 -2.39 4.71
C SER A 149 -15.58 -2.17 4.80
N THR A 150 -16.34 -3.26 4.96
CA THR A 150 -17.80 -3.19 5.07
C THR A 150 -18.24 -2.48 6.35
N LEU A 151 -17.59 -2.76 7.48
CA LEU A 151 -17.84 -2.10 8.76
C LEU A 151 -17.54 -0.61 8.67
N ASN A 152 -16.41 -0.24 8.06
CA ASN A 152 -16.04 1.15 7.88
C ASN A 152 -17.03 1.91 6.97
N ALA A 153 -17.46 1.29 5.87
CA ALA A 153 -18.47 1.86 4.98
C ALA A 153 -19.81 2.08 5.71
N ARG A 154 -20.29 1.07 6.45
CA ARG A 154 -21.53 1.16 7.24
C ARG A 154 -21.43 2.19 8.37
N PHE A 155 -20.30 2.23 9.07
CA PHE A 155 -20.06 3.19 10.14
C PHE A 155 -20.06 4.62 9.57
N SER A 156 -19.34 4.84 8.48
CA SER A 156 -19.28 6.16 7.83
C SER A 156 -20.65 6.61 7.35
N ALA A 157 -21.44 5.70 6.76
CA ALA A 157 -22.79 5.99 6.32
C ALA A 157 -23.77 6.30 7.48
N ARG A 158 -23.65 5.62 8.63
CA ARG A 158 -24.54 5.84 9.78
C ARG A 158 -24.17 7.06 10.60
N THR A 159 -22.89 7.23 10.90
CA THR A 159 -22.40 8.29 11.78
C THR A 159 -22.15 9.60 11.06
N GLN A 160 -22.19 9.58 9.72
CA GLN A 160 -21.77 10.70 8.88
C GLN A 160 -20.34 11.14 9.21
N ARG A 161 -19.47 10.25 9.71
CA ARG A 161 -18.08 10.56 10.07
C ARG A 161 -17.12 9.66 9.29
N SER A 162 -16.16 10.27 8.61
CA SER A 162 -15.07 9.56 7.94
C SER A 162 -13.73 9.80 8.63
N GLY A 163 -12.84 8.81 8.55
CA GLY A 163 -11.49 8.86 9.13
C GLY A 163 -11.39 8.45 10.61
N VAL A 164 -12.48 7.98 11.24
CA VAL A 164 -12.48 7.59 12.66
C VAL A 164 -11.93 6.18 12.89
N LEU A 165 -12.27 5.21 12.04
CA LEU A 165 -11.84 3.81 12.19
C LEU A 165 -10.37 3.51 11.84
N PRO A 166 -9.74 4.13 10.82
CA PRO A 166 -8.37 3.78 10.40
C PRO A 166 -7.31 3.76 11.51
N PRO A 167 -7.27 4.72 12.46
CA PRO A 167 -6.31 4.67 13.56
C PRO A 167 -6.48 3.44 14.46
N PHE A 168 -7.72 3.08 14.79
CA PHE A 168 -8.02 1.91 15.61
C PHE A 168 -7.76 0.62 14.86
N GLY A 169 -8.13 0.57 13.57
CA GLY A 169 -7.89 -0.58 12.70
C GLY A 169 -6.40 -0.88 12.54
N LEU A 170 -5.61 0.13 12.16
CA LEU A 170 -4.15 -0.02 12.03
C LEU A 170 -3.46 -0.27 13.37
N GLY A 171 -3.96 0.33 14.47
CA GLY A 171 -3.47 0.05 15.82
C GLY A 171 -3.71 -1.41 16.22
N ALA A 172 -4.91 -1.94 15.97
CA ALA A 172 -5.22 -3.35 16.20
C ALA A 172 -4.38 -4.29 15.33
N ALA A 173 -4.15 -3.94 14.05
CA ALA A 173 -3.26 -4.69 13.18
C ALA A 173 -1.81 -4.69 13.69
N SER A 174 -1.31 -3.54 14.16
CA SER A 174 0.02 -3.42 14.77
C SER A 174 0.15 -4.29 16.02
N LEU A 175 -0.85 -4.28 16.91
CA LEU A 175 -0.86 -5.15 18.09
C LEU A 175 -0.93 -6.64 17.72
N ALA A 176 -1.70 -7.01 16.70
CA ALA A 176 -1.77 -8.39 16.22
C ALA A 176 -0.43 -8.87 15.64
N LEU A 177 0.27 -8.01 14.90
CA LEU A 177 1.62 -8.29 14.39
C LEU A 177 2.65 -8.39 15.52
N LEU A 178 2.54 -7.53 16.53
CA LEU A 178 3.39 -7.59 17.72
C LEU A 178 3.14 -8.87 18.52
N ALA A 179 1.89 -9.32 18.61
CA ALA A 179 1.57 -10.61 19.23
C ALA A 179 2.23 -11.76 18.47
N LEU A 180 2.21 -11.76 17.14
CA LEU A 180 2.94 -12.73 16.33
C LEU A 180 4.47 -12.63 16.47
N ALA A 181 5.00 -11.48 16.89
CA ALA A 181 6.43 -11.33 17.14
C ALA A 181 6.88 -11.93 18.49
N VAL A 182 5.96 -12.20 19.42
CA VAL A 182 6.31 -12.57 20.82
C VAL A 182 5.67 -13.89 21.27
N MET A 183 4.48 -14.23 20.76
CA MET A 183 3.73 -15.40 21.19
C MET A 183 4.20 -16.69 20.48
N PRO A 184 3.99 -17.87 21.09
CA PRO A 184 4.25 -19.16 20.45
C PRO A 184 3.37 -19.39 19.22
N ASP A 185 3.94 -20.03 18.21
CA ASP A 185 3.34 -20.22 16.90
C ASP A 185 2.26 -21.29 16.90
N SER A 186 1.02 -20.89 17.16
CA SER A 186 -0.16 -21.74 16.93
C SER A 186 -0.88 -21.32 15.66
N HIS A 187 -1.31 -22.29 14.85
CA HIS A 187 -2.19 -22.05 13.70
C HIS A 187 -3.39 -21.14 14.02
N THR A 188 -3.99 -21.31 15.20
CA THR A 188 -5.12 -20.49 15.66
C THR A 188 -4.70 -19.04 15.92
N SER A 189 -3.55 -18.82 16.54
CA SER A 189 -3.02 -17.48 16.83
C SER A 189 -2.74 -16.71 15.53
N ILE A 190 -2.18 -17.39 14.53
CA ILE A 190 -1.90 -16.82 13.21
C ILE A 190 -3.19 -16.49 12.46
N ALA A 191 -4.18 -17.37 12.50
CA ALA A 191 -5.48 -17.10 11.87
C ALA A 191 -6.18 -15.89 12.50
N ILE A 192 -6.18 -15.78 13.83
CA ILE A 192 -6.76 -14.64 14.57
C ILE A 192 -5.99 -13.35 14.23
N ALA A 193 -4.67 -13.36 14.35
CA ALA A 193 -3.84 -12.19 14.06
C ALA A 193 -4.01 -11.73 12.61
N SER A 194 -4.06 -12.66 11.66
CA SER A 194 -4.32 -12.39 10.24
C SER A 194 -5.70 -11.78 10.03
N ALA A 195 -6.74 -12.30 10.68
CA ALA A 195 -8.08 -11.73 10.60
C ALA A 195 -8.15 -10.31 11.17
N VAL A 196 -7.50 -10.05 12.31
CA VAL A 196 -7.43 -8.72 12.93
C VAL A 196 -6.66 -7.74 12.05
N CYS A 197 -5.52 -8.16 11.49
CA CYS A 197 -4.77 -7.36 10.52
C CYS A 197 -5.63 -7.01 9.30
N GLY A 198 -6.32 -8.02 8.73
CA GLY A 198 -7.24 -7.84 7.62
C GLY A 198 -8.32 -6.82 7.94
N MET A 199 -9.00 -6.97 9.08
CA MET A 199 -10.01 -6.01 9.54
C MET A 199 -9.45 -4.60 9.64
N GLY A 200 -8.27 -4.44 10.24
CA GLY A 200 -7.61 -3.14 10.34
C GLY A 200 -7.34 -2.49 8.99
N PHE A 201 -6.73 -3.26 8.08
CA PHE A 201 -6.40 -2.85 6.72
C PHE A 201 -7.63 -2.43 5.91
N GLY A 202 -8.72 -3.18 6.01
CA GLY A 202 -9.97 -2.90 5.31
C GLY A 202 -10.56 -1.51 5.63
N THR A 203 -10.26 -0.94 6.80
CA THR A 203 -10.76 0.38 7.19
C THR A 203 -10.06 1.55 6.50
N VAL A 204 -8.83 1.38 6.01
CA VAL A 204 -7.97 2.51 5.63
C VAL A 204 -8.36 3.11 4.28
N MET A 205 -8.43 2.27 3.24
CA MET A 205 -8.64 2.74 1.87
C MET A 205 -9.97 3.48 1.66
N PRO A 206 -11.13 2.98 2.14
CA PRO A 206 -12.39 3.69 1.97
C PRO A 206 -12.39 5.07 2.67
N SER A 207 -11.83 5.16 3.88
CA SER A 207 -11.72 6.42 4.61
C SER A 207 -10.74 7.39 3.94
N ALA A 208 -9.61 6.89 3.45
CA ALA A 208 -8.63 7.70 2.73
C ALA A 208 -9.21 8.28 1.42
N GLN A 209 -9.97 7.46 0.68
CA GLN A 209 -10.69 7.90 -0.52
C GLN A 209 -11.68 9.02 -0.21
N ILE A 210 -12.60 8.77 0.72
CA ILE A 210 -13.62 9.76 1.11
C ILE A 210 -12.95 11.04 1.61
N GLY A 211 -11.94 10.93 2.48
CA GLY A 211 -11.27 12.08 3.07
C GLY A 211 -10.50 12.94 2.07
N THR A 212 -9.72 12.30 1.20
CA THR A 212 -8.95 13.04 0.19
C THR A 212 -9.89 13.67 -0.85
N GLN A 213 -10.96 12.97 -1.25
CA GLN A 213 -11.97 13.52 -2.17
C GLN A 213 -12.70 14.73 -1.58
N MET A 214 -13.02 14.69 -0.28
CA MET A 214 -13.68 15.82 0.39
C MET A 214 -12.78 17.04 0.53
N LEU A 215 -11.51 16.84 0.86
CA LEU A 215 -10.53 17.91 0.95
C LEU A 215 -10.21 18.50 -0.43
N ALA A 216 -10.08 17.67 -1.46
CA ALA A 216 -9.75 18.10 -2.82
C ALA A 216 -10.92 18.79 -3.54
N GLY A 217 -12.16 18.48 -3.18
CA GLY A 217 -13.36 18.99 -3.85
C GLY A 217 -13.75 18.22 -5.11
N ARG A 218 -14.98 18.46 -5.59
CA ARG A 218 -15.62 17.70 -6.70
C ARG A 218 -14.88 17.86 -8.03
N GLU A 219 -14.23 19.00 -8.22
CA GLU A 219 -13.51 19.31 -9.47
C GLU A 219 -12.22 18.50 -9.59
N ARG A 220 -11.62 18.09 -8.47
CA ARG A 220 -10.29 17.46 -8.40
C ARG A 220 -10.35 15.98 -7.97
N LEU A 221 -11.50 15.32 -8.14
CA LEU A 221 -11.68 13.92 -7.72
C LEU A 221 -10.71 12.96 -8.43
N GLY A 222 -10.45 13.18 -9.71
CA GLY A 222 -9.48 12.39 -10.48
C GLY A 222 -8.06 12.52 -9.92
N ALA A 223 -7.64 13.75 -9.63
CA ALA A 223 -6.38 14.06 -8.97
C ALA A 223 -6.27 13.41 -7.58
N ALA A 224 -7.32 13.50 -6.74
CA ALA A 224 -7.35 12.85 -5.43
C ALA A 224 -7.20 11.31 -5.54
N ALA A 225 -7.89 10.68 -6.48
CA ALA A 225 -7.80 9.24 -6.70
C ALA A 225 -6.42 8.80 -7.22
N ALA A 226 -5.82 9.59 -8.13
CA ALA A 226 -4.48 9.35 -8.64
C ALA A 226 -3.44 9.47 -7.52
N LEU A 227 -3.53 10.49 -6.68
CA LEU A 227 -2.64 10.67 -5.53
C LEU A 227 -2.68 9.46 -4.59
N LEU A 228 -3.89 9.01 -4.22
CA LEU A 228 -4.04 7.84 -3.34
C LEU A 228 -3.51 6.56 -3.99
N SER A 229 -3.72 6.38 -5.29
CA SER A 229 -3.22 5.22 -6.01
C SER A 229 -1.69 5.20 -6.05
N LEU A 230 -1.08 6.36 -6.30
CA LEU A 230 0.36 6.55 -6.23
C LEU A 230 0.88 6.24 -4.81
N THR A 231 0.33 6.89 -3.80
CA THR A 231 0.73 6.69 -2.40
C THR A 231 0.64 5.23 -1.98
N ARG A 232 -0.43 4.52 -2.38
CA ARG A 232 -0.61 3.09 -2.13
C ARG A 232 0.43 2.24 -2.86
N SER A 233 0.74 2.55 -4.11
CA SER A 233 1.77 1.86 -4.88
C SER A 233 3.16 2.06 -4.28
N THR A 234 3.48 3.29 -3.87
CA THR A 234 4.74 3.63 -3.20
C THR A 234 4.87 2.89 -1.88
N GLY A 235 3.83 2.90 -1.04
CA GLY A 235 3.86 2.20 0.24
C GLY A 235 3.96 0.69 0.08
N ALA A 236 3.20 0.10 -0.85
CA ALA A 236 3.31 -1.33 -1.18
C ALA A 236 4.76 -1.71 -1.53
N SER A 237 5.40 -0.92 -2.38
CA SER A 237 6.73 -1.22 -2.89
C SER A 237 7.84 -0.98 -1.87
N LEU A 238 7.69 0.08 -1.08
CA LEU A 238 8.56 0.33 0.08
C LEU A 238 8.47 -0.83 1.07
N GLY A 239 7.25 -1.29 1.37
CA GLY A 239 7.02 -2.43 2.26
C GLY A 239 7.62 -3.72 1.72
N THR A 240 7.34 -4.08 0.46
CA THR A 240 7.88 -5.31 -0.13
C THR A 240 9.39 -5.35 -0.12
N ALA A 241 10.06 -4.23 -0.39
CA ALA A 241 11.52 -4.23 -0.44
C ALA A 241 12.19 -4.11 0.92
N MET A 242 11.68 -3.26 1.82
CA MET A 242 12.23 -3.17 3.17
C MET A 242 12.08 -4.50 3.90
N PHE A 243 10.87 -5.07 3.90
CA PHE A 243 10.59 -6.28 4.67
C PHE A 243 10.95 -7.56 3.93
N GLY A 244 10.88 -7.58 2.59
CA GLY A 244 11.45 -8.66 1.79
C GLY A 244 12.96 -8.72 1.96
N GLY A 245 13.67 -7.62 1.77
CA GLY A 245 15.12 -7.55 1.98
C GLY A 245 15.53 -7.91 3.41
N LEU A 246 14.78 -7.44 4.42
CA LEU A 246 15.01 -7.81 5.82
C LEU A 246 14.87 -9.33 6.02
N ALA A 247 13.80 -9.95 5.53
CA ALA A 247 13.60 -11.38 5.65
C ALA A 247 14.69 -12.19 4.93
N PHE A 248 15.07 -11.82 3.71
CA PHE A 248 16.14 -12.49 2.97
C PHE A 248 17.50 -12.37 3.66
N THR A 249 17.82 -11.19 4.20
CA THR A 249 19.07 -10.95 4.95
C THR A 249 19.10 -11.80 6.22
N LEU A 250 18.00 -11.85 6.97
CA LEU A 250 17.91 -12.62 8.21
C LEU A 250 17.92 -14.13 7.97
N LEU A 251 17.39 -14.59 6.83
CA LEU A 251 17.45 -15.99 6.41
C LEU A 251 18.81 -16.39 5.81
N ASN A 252 19.74 -15.42 5.66
CA ASN A 252 21.06 -15.60 5.05
C ASN A 252 21.02 -16.25 3.66
N VAL A 253 19.90 -16.07 2.95
CA VAL A 253 19.69 -16.58 1.60
C VAL A 253 20.31 -15.58 0.64
N GLN A 254 21.49 -15.90 0.11
CA GLN A 254 22.01 -15.21 -1.06
C GLN A 254 21.14 -15.59 -2.25
N ALA A 255 20.38 -14.63 -2.78
CA ALA A 255 19.59 -14.86 -3.98
C ALA A 255 20.54 -15.14 -5.16
N ALA A 256 20.72 -16.42 -5.49
CA ALA A 256 21.22 -16.80 -6.80
C ALA A 256 20.16 -16.35 -7.82
N GLY A 257 20.51 -15.35 -8.63
CA GLY A 257 19.55 -14.55 -9.39
C GLY A 257 18.60 -15.35 -10.28
N GLY A 258 17.31 -15.04 -10.19
CA GLY A 258 16.27 -15.48 -11.12
C GLY A 258 14.87 -15.19 -10.57
N GLU A 259 14.01 -14.57 -11.38
CA GLU A 259 12.57 -14.51 -11.08
C GLU A 259 12.04 -15.93 -10.97
N GLY A 260 11.43 -16.26 -9.83
CA GLY A 260 10.97 -17.62 -9.55
C GLY A 260 12.06 -18.56 -9.04
N ALA A 261 13.20 -18.05 -8.55
CA ALA A 261 14.10 -18.85 -7.72
C ALA A 261 13.28 -19.43 -6.56
N GLN A 262 12.94 -20.71 -6.67
CA GLN A 262 12.63 -21.53 -5.52
C GLN A 262 13.79 -21.29 -4.56
N VAL A 263 13.54 -20.50 -3.53
CA VAL A 263 14.48 -20.42 -2.43
C VAL A 263 14.60 -21.86 -1.96
N SER A 264 15.75 -22.50 -2.19
CA SER A 264 16.02 -23.81 -1.61
C SER A 264 16.12 -23.59 -0.10
N LEU A 265 14.96 -23.66 0.53
CA LEU A 265 14.73 -23.51 1.96
C LEU A 265 15.06 -24.82 2.70
N ASP A 266 15.42 -25.87 1.95
CA ASP A 266 15.65 -27.24 2.41
C ASP A 266 16.77 -27.41 3.45
N HIS A 267 17.59 -26.38 3.69
CA HIS A 267 18.76 -26.45 4.59
C HIS A 267 18.78 -25.34 5.66
N LEU A 268 17.67 -24.63 5.88
CA LEU A 268 17.61 -23.59 6.91
C LEU A 268 17.10 -24.16 8.25
N ASP A 269 17.85 -23.89 9.31
CA ASP A 269 17.48 -24.24 10.68
C ASP A 269 16.12 -23.61 11.06
N PRO A 270 15.07 -24.40 11.40
CA PRO A 270 13.73 -23.88 11.67
C PRO A 270 13.71 -22.82 12.78
N ALA A 271 14.59 -22.94 13.77
CA ALA A 271 14.73 -21.98 14.87
C ALA A 271 15.25 -20.61 14.42
N ARG A 272 16.19 -20.57 13.44
CA ARG A 272 16.70 -19.32 12.88
C ARG A 272 15.64 -18.64 12.02
N VAL A 273 14.89 -19.44 11.26
CA VAL A 273 13.76 -18.97 10.46
C VAL A 273 12.72 -18.31 11.37
N SER A 274 12.24 -19.02 12.40
CA SER A 274 11.26 -18.47 13.35
C SER A 274 11.74 -17.16 13.99
N HIS A 275 12.98 -17.11 14.49
CA HIS A 275 13.54 -15.88 15.09
C HIS A 275 13.62 -14.71 14.09
N ALA A 276 14.04 -14.95 12.85
CA ALA A 276 14.06 -13.96 11.77
C ALA A 276 12.66 -13.41 11.48
N PHE A 277 11.65 -14.27 11.47
CA PHE A 277 10.27 -13.88 11.24
C PHE A 277 9.69 -13.08 12.40
N HIS A 278 9.95 -13.45 13.66
CA HIS A 278 9.52 -12.65 14.81
C HIS A 278 10.07 -11.22 14.78
N LEU A 279 11.36 -11.04 14.45
CA LEU A 279 11.96 -9.71 14.28
C LEU A 279 11.30 -8.94 13.13
N THR A 280 11.04 -9.62 12.02
CA THR A 280 10.39 -9.00 10.85
C THR A 280 8.95 -8.58 11.18
N PHE A 281 8.17 -9.42 11.86
CA PHE A 281 6.82 -9.08 12.33
C PHE A 281 6.84 -7.89 13.30
N GLY A 282 7.83 -7.82 14.19
CA GLY A 282 8.03 -6.66 15.06
C GLY A 282 8.31 -5.37 14.29
N ALA A 283 9.20 -5.42 13.30
CA ALA A 283 9.49 -4.26 12.44
C ALA A 283 8.26 -3.81 11.64
N VAL A 284 7.49 -4.76 11.10
CA VAL A 284 6.23 -4.49 10.39
C VAL A 284 5.17 -3.92 11.34
N ALA A 285 5.12 -4.37 12.60
CA ALA A 285 4.22 -3.84 13.63
C ALA A 285 4.52 -2.36 13.93
N VAL A 286 5.80 -1.98 14.05
CA VAL A 286 6.22 -0.58 14.23
C VAL A 286 5.78 0.27 13.04
N PHE A 287 5.96 -0.22 11.82
CA PHE A 287 5.54 0.47 10.61
C PHE A 287 4.02 0.68 10.54
N ALA A 288 3.24 -0.33 10.92
CA ALA A 288 1.79 -0.21 11.08
C ALA A 288 1.40 0.80 12.17
N ALA A 289 2.12 0.84 13.31
CA ALA A 289 1.88 1.80 14.39
C ALA A 289 2.13 3.24 13.92
N LEU A 290 3.20 3.49 13.16
CA LEU A 290 3.45 4.80 12.55
C LEU A 290 2.31 5.19 11.59
N GLY A 291 1.81 4.23 10.80
CA GLY A 291 0.62 4.43 9.96
C GLY A 291 -0.64 4.79 10.76
N ALA A 292 -0.84 4.15 11.91
CA ALA A 292 -1.94 4.44 12.84
C ALA A 292 -1.80 5.84 13.47
N LEU A 293 -0.60 6.22 13.90
CA LEU A 293 -0.29 7.54 14.45
C LEU A 293 -0.40 8.66 13.41
N ALA A 294 -0.16 8.36 12.13
CA ALA A 294 -0.47 9.30 11.05
C ALA A 294 -1.98 9.43 10.85
N ALA A 295 -2.72 8.32 10.95
CA ALA A 295 -4.18 8.33 10.85
C ALA A 295 -4.85 9.16 11.95
N THR A 296 -4.34 9.16 13.19
CA THR A 296 -4.91 9.98 14.28
C THR A 296 -4.79 11.48 14.02
N ARG A 297 -3.78 11.89 13.23
CA ARG A 297 -3.55 13.28 12.84
C ARG A 297 -4.30 13.69 11.58
N ALA A 298 -4.87 12.74 10.85
CA ALA A 298 -5.74 13.05 9.72
C ALA A 298 -7.03 13.73 10.22
N PRO A 299 -7.50 14.80 9.55
CA PRO A 299 -8.69 15.52 9.97
C PRO A 299 -9.90 14.58 9.95
N ARG A 300 -10.68 14.55 11.02
CA ARG A 300 -11.95 13.81 11.03
C ARG A 300 -12.97 14.59 10.24
N MET A 301 -13.67 13.93 9.33
CA MET A 301 -14.55 14.63 8.41
C MET A 301 -16.00 14.34 8.74
N ASP A 302 -16.79 15.40 8.82
CA ASP A 302 -18.24 15.32 8.98
C ASP A 302 -18.92 15.39 7.60
N LEU A 303 -19.57 14.29 7.22
CA LEU A 303 -20.28 14.10 5.97
C LEU A 303 -21.62 14.86 5.95
N ALA A 304 -22.18 15.20 7.12
CA ALA A 304 -23.45 15.91 7.22
C ALA A 304 -23.37 17.35 6.68
N GLN A 305 -22.20 17.99 6.80
CA GLN A 305 -22.00 19.38 6.37
C GLN A 305 -22.05 19.60 4.85
N ARG A 306 -22.02 18.53 4.03
CA ARG A 306 -22.10 18.60 2.55
C ARG A 306 -23.46 18.25 1.97
N VAL A 307 -24.37 17.63 2.72
CA VAL A 307 -25.72 17.29 2.20
C VAL A 307 -26.65 18.51 2.22
N GLY A 308 -26.32 19.55 3.01
CA GLY A 308 -27.08 20.79 3.13
C GLY A 308 -26.63 21.96 2.24
N ARG A 309 -25.77 21.73 1.23
CA ARG A 309 -25.34 22.74 0.24
C ARG A 309 -25.45 22.17 -1.17
#